data_AF-A0A969H7F7-F1
#
_entry.id   AF-A0A969H7F7-F1
#
_cell.length_a   1.000
_cell.length_b   1.000
_cell.length_c   1.000
_cell.angle_alpha   90.00
_cell.angle_beta   90.00
_cell.angle_gamma   90.00
#
_symmetry.space_group_name_H-M   'P 1'
#
loop_
_entity.id
_entity.type
_entity.pdbx_description
1 polymer ?
#
loop_
_entity_poly.entity_id
_entity_poly.type
_entity_poly.pdbx_seq_one_letter_code
_entity_poly.pdbx_strand_id
1 'polypeptide(L)'
;MSTELEITLPKLYAGWLADVLAGPIPPEHNATCLNCAMLAPPDAPAHAASLYYHPQAKCCTYIPELPNFLVGSILNDDDPALTEGRAALIAYLQADSIATPLWLNRTSSYDLKYDSADQFFGRITGLRCPYYLDQDGGLCSIWPYREAVLYHLFLQTYAGRAGQTVLGYAQTTADGHRTRFGLLVRPRTGD
;
A
#
# COMPACT_ATOMS: atom_id res chain seq x y z
N MET A 1 -16.48 -10.27 -19.38
CA MET A 1 -17.08 -10.45 -18.03
C MET A 1 -16.24 -9.61 -17.11
N SER A 2 -16.73 -8.42 -16.77
CA SER A 2 -15.98 -7.37 -16.09
C SER A 2 -16.02 -7.65 -14.59
N THR A 3 -14.90 -8.04 -14.01
CA THR A 3 -14.75 -8.16 -12.55
C THR A 3 -14.58 -6.75 -12.01
N GLU A 4 -15.63 -6.19 -11.39
CA GLU A 4 -15.54 -4.94 -10.64
C GLU A 4 -14.45 -5.11 -9.57
N LEU A 5 -13.37 -4.34 -9.67
CA LEU A 5 -12.38 -4.26 -8.59
C LEU A 5 -12.96 -3.36 -7.50
N GLU A 6 -13.79 -3.97 -6.67
CA GLU A 6 -14.21 -3.45 -5.37
C GLU A 6 -12.95 -3.00 -4.61
N ILE A 7 -13.01 -1.85 -3.91
CA ILE A 7 -11.96 -1.50 -2.94
C ILE A 7 -11.94 -2.64 -1.91
N THR A 8 -11.03 -3.59 -2.09
CA THR A 8 -10.97 -4.77 -1.24
C THR A 8 -10.26 -4.37 0.04
N LEU A 9 -11.05 -3.89 1.00
CA LEU A 9 -10.59 -3.77 2.37
C LEU A 9 -10.54 -5.18 2.98
N PRO A 10 -9.62 -5.44 3.91
CA PRO A 10 -9.61 -6.68 4.65
C PRO A 10 -11.01 -6.97 5.20
N LYS A 11 -11.51 -8.21 5.02
CA LYS A 11 -12.85 -8.63 5.48
C LYS A 11 -13.10 -8.26 6.95
N LEU A 12 -12.05 -8.25 7.76
CA LEU A 12 -12.06 -7.84 9.16
C LEU A 12 -12.67 -6.45 9.39
N TYR A 13 -12.46 -5.50 8.48
CA TYR A 13 -12.94 -4.13 8.62
C TYR A 13 -14.34 -3.90 8.01
N ALA A 14 -14.84 -4.85 7.22
CA ALA A 14 -16.08 -4.65 6.45
C ALA A 14 -17.29 -4.31 7.35
N GLY A 15 -17.41 -4.99 8.50
CA GLY A 15 -18.49 -4.74 9.46
C GLY A 15 -18.44 -3.31 10.03
N TRP A 16 -17.28 -2.90 10.57
CA TRP A 16 -17.13 -1.55 11.12
C TRP A 16 -17.34 -0.45 10.09
N LEU A 17 -16.94 -0.68 8.85
CA LEU A 17 -17.15 0.28 7.78
C LEU A 17 -18.61 0.37 7.36
N ALA A 18 -19.33 -0.76 7.34
CA ALA A 18 -20.76 -0.75 7.10
C ALA A 18 -21.53 0.03 8.18
N ASP A 19 -21.05 0.00 9.42
CA ASP A 19 -21.65 0.75 10.53
C ASP A 19 -21.38 2.26 10.45
N VAL A 20 -20.24 2.67 9.88
CA VAL A 20 -19.78 4.08 9.84
C VAL A 20 -20.17 4.78 8.54
N LEU A 21 -20.23 4.06 7.43
CA LEU A 21 -20.47 4.64 6.11
C LEU A 21 -21.96 4.66 5.77
N ALA A 22 -22.41 5.76 5.17
CA ALA A 22 -23.79 5.94 4.72
C ALA A 22 -24.13 5.16 3.43
N GLY A 23 -23.20 4.36 2.91
CA GLY A 23 -23.35 3.62 1.65
C GLY A 23 -22.08 2.84 1.28
N PRO A 24 -22.13 2.04 0.20
CA PRO A 24 -20.99 1.24 -0.24
C PRO A 24 -19.82 2.12 -0.66
N ILE A 25 -18.61 1.59 -0.49
CA ILE A 25 -17.39 2.22 -1.00
C ILE A 25 -17.35 1.98 -2.52
N PRO A 26 -17.22 3.03 -3.35
CA PRO A 26 -17.15 2.85 -4.80
C PRO A 26 -15.90 2.06 -5.19
N PRO A 27 -15.96 1.25 -6.26
CA PRO A 27 -14.79 0.54 -6.77
C PRO A 27 -13.70 1.51 -7.23
N GLU A 28 -12.44 1.12 -7.05
CA GLU A 28 -11.30 1.96 -7.42
C GLU A 28 -10.76 1.56 -8.79
N HIS A 29 -10.72 2.51 -9.72
CA HIS A 29 -10.34 2.25 -11.11
C HIS A 29 -9.07 2.98 -11.56
N ASN A 30 -8.65 4.03 -10.85
CA ASN A 30 -7.64 4.97 -11.32
C ASN A 30 -6.24 4.70 -10.77
N ALA A 31 -6.11 3.98 -9.65
CA ALA A 31 -4.84 3.64 -9.04
C ALA A 31 -4.75 2.14 -8.67
N THR A 32 -5.21 1.27 -9.55
CA THR A 32 -5.05 -0.18 -9.38
C THR A 32 -3.67 -0.64 -9.84
N CYS A 33 -3.26 -1.86 -9.45
CA CYS A 33 -2.06 -2.47 -10.03
C CYS A 33 -2.15 -2.56 -11.57
N LEU A 34 -3.32 -2.85 -12.13
CA LEU A 34 -3.55 -2.95 -13.57
C LEU A 34 -3.58 -1.59 -14.27
N ASN A 35 -4.08 -0.55 -13.59
CA ASN A 35 -4.16 0.82 -14.09
C ASN A 35 -3.41 1.76 -13.14
N CYS A 36 -2.08 1.66 -13.14
CA CYS A 36 -1.24 2.39 -12.19
C CYS A 36 -1.08 3.85 -12.62
N ALA A 37 -1.68 4.78 -11.86
CA ALA A 37 -1.59 6.23 -12.07
C ALA A 37 -0.16 6.81 -12.11
N MET A 38 0.81 6.06 -11.58
CA MET A 38 2.21 6.49 -11.53
C MET A 38 3.04 6.04 -12.74
N LEU A 39 2.42 5.37 -13.71
CA LEU A 39 3.07 5.07 -14.99
C LEU A 39 2.95 6.25 -15.95
N ALA A 40 3.97 6.42 -16.78
CA ALA A 40 3.97 7.44 -17.81
C ALA A 40 2.83 7.16 -18.82
N PRO A 41 2.00 8.17 -19.16
CA PRO A 41 1.09 8.03 -20.28
C PRO A 41 1.88 7.86 -21.60
N PRO A 42 1.28 7.28 -22.65
CA PRO A 42 1.99 6.97 -23.90
C PRO A 42 2.64 8.18 -24.59
N ASP A 43 2.12 9.38 -24.35
CA ASP A 43 2.55 10.66 -24.90
C ASP A 43 3.41 11.48 -23.94
N ALA A 44 3.81 10.92 -22.80
CA ALA A 44 4.66 11.61 -21.85
C ALA A 44 5.99 12.03 -22.49
N PRO A 45 6.41 13.30 -22.33
CA PRO A 45 7.69 13.74 -22.87
C PRO A 45 8.85 13.05 -22.13
N ALA A 46 9.92 12.72 -22.86
CA ALA A 46 11.04 11.95 -22.33
C ALA A 46 11.70 12.55 -21.06
N HIS A 47 11.69 13.87 -20.92
CA HIS A 47 12.24 14.56 -19.74
C HIS A 47 11.38 14.39 -18.48
N ALA A 48 10.13 13.93 -18.59
CA ALA A 48 9.26 13.61 -17.48
C ALA A 48 9.46 12.19 -16.93
N ALA A 49 10.37 11.38 -17.52
CA ALA A 49 10.62 10.00 -17.09
C ALA A 49 10.96 9.88 -15.60
N SER A 50 11.61 10.89 -15.01
CA SER A 50 11.92 10.93 -13.58
C SER A 50 10.70 11.11 -12.69
N LEU A 51 9.53 11.52 -13.20
CA LEU A 51 8.30 11.68 -12.42
C LEU A 51 7.52 10.37 -12.27
N TYR A 52 7.78 9.39 -13.12
CA TYR A 52 7.02 8.15 -13.19
C TYR A 52 7.77 6.97 -12.59
N TYR A 53 7.01 5.92 -12.28
CA TYR A 53 7.52 4.62 -11.89
C TYR A 53 7.96 3.80 -13.08
N HIS A 54 8.89 2.90 -12.83
CA HIS A 54 9.25 1.86 -13.78
C HIS A 54 8.04 0.91 -13.94
N PRO A 55 7.65 0.54 -15.18
CA PRO A 55 6.46 -0.28 -15.46
C PRO A 55 6.41 -1.60 -14.71
N GLN A 56 7.59 -2.21 -14.53
CA GLN A 56 7.71 -3.48 -13.83
C GLN A 56 8.07 -3.33 -12.34
N ALA A 57 8.11 -2.12 -11.79
CA ALA A 57 8.39 -1.92 -10.35
C ALA A 57 7.17 -1.34 -9.65
N LYS A 58 6.56 -0.28 -10.22
CA LYS A 58 5.38 0.41 -9.66
C LYS A 58 5.60 0.77 -8.18
N CYS A 59 4.53 0.90 -7.38
CA CYS A 59 4.67 1.05 -5.93
C CYS A 59 5.21 -0.21 -5.23
N CYS A 60 5.34 -1.35 -5.93
CA CYS A 60 5.81 -2.63 -5.38
C CYS A 60 7.33 -2.66 -5.10
N THR A 61 7.97 -1.51 -4.90
CA THR A 61 9.32 -1.42 -4.32
C THR A 61 9.29 -1.12 -2.82
N TYR A 62 8.10 -0.86 -2.27
CA TYR A 62 7.84 -0.77 -0.84
C TYR A 62 7.36 -2.13 -0.31
N ILE A 63 7.97 -2.62 0.77
CA ILE A 63 7.49 -3.78 1.51
C ILE A 63 6.69 -3.27 2.72
N PRO A 64 5.38 -3.54 2.80
CA PRO A 64 4.59 -3.11 3.94
C PRO A 64 4.92 -3.91 5.20
N GLU A 65 4.90 -3.23 6.34
CA GLU A 65 4.84 -3.89 7.66
C GLU A 65 3.41 -4.41 7.85
N LEU A 66 3.27 -5.72 8.07
CA LEU A 66 1.96 -6.35 8.19
C LEU A 66 1.61 -6.58 9.67
N PRO A 67 0.50 -6.03 10.18
CA PRO A 67 0.00 -6.38 11.50
C PRO A 67 -0.22 -7.89 11.65
N ASN A 68 0.04 -8.42 12.83
CA ASN A 68 -0.11 -9.84 13.16
C ASN A 68 -1.49 -10.42 12.79
N PHE A 69 -2.57 -9.65 12.93
CA PHE A 69 -3.92 -10.08 12.64
C PHE A 69 -4.21 -10.11 11.14
N LEU A 70 -3.54 -9.28 10.32
CA LEU A 70 -3.59 -9.38 8.86
C LEU A 70 -2.77 -10.57 8.37
N VAL A 71 -1.62 -10.83 8.98
CA VAL A 71 -0.85 -12.07 8.73
C VAL A 71 -1.73 -13.30 9.01
N GLY A 72 -2.38 -13.35 10.17
CA GLY A 72 -3.31 -14.42 10.52
C GLY A 72 -4.51 -14.51 9.57
N SER A 73 -5.04 -13.36 9.10
CA SER A 73 -6.14 -13.33 8.13
C SER A 73 -5.72 -13.90 6.78
N ILE A 74 -4.51 -13.58 6.29
CA ILE A 74 -3.98 -14.15 5.04
C ILE A 74 -3.82 -15.66 5.18
N LEU A 75 -3.25 -16.14 6.29
CA LEU A 75 -3.00 -17.56 6.52
C LEU A 75 -4.29 -18.39 6.67
N ASN A 76 -5.36 -17.78 7.19
CA ASN A 76 -6.65 -18.45 7.43
C ASN A 76 -7.67 -18.27 6.29
N ASP A 77 -7.41 -17.42 5.29
CA ASP A 77 -8.36 -17.25 4.19
C ASP A 77 -8.16 -18.38 3.18
N ASP A 78 -9.20 -19.18 2.95
CA ASP A 78 -9.18 -20.34 2.05
C ASP A 78 -9.50 -20.00 0.59
N ASP A 79 -9.70 -18.71 0.25
CA ASP A 79 -9.95 -18.30 -1.14
C ASP A 79 -8.81 -18.80 -2.05
N PRO A 80 -9.12 -19.57 -3.11
CA PRO A 80 -8.13 -20.04 -4.07
C PRO A 80 -7.32 -18.90 -4.70
N ALA A 81 -7.90 -17.71 -4.88
CA ALA A 81 -7.23 -16.53 -5.43
C ALA A 81 -6.06 -16.04 -4.56
N LEU A 82 -6.03 -16.39 -3.28
CA LEU A 82 -4.98 -16.02 -2.32
C LEU A 82 -3.89 -17.08 -2.17
N THR A 83 -3.95 -18.19 -2.91
CA THR A 83 -2.98 -19.30 -2.77
C THR A 83 -1.54 -18.83 -2.95
N GLU A 84 -1.28 -18.04 -4.00
CA GLU A 84 0.06 -17.48 -4.24
C GLU A 84 0.47 -16.47 -3.16
N GLY A 85 -0.48 -15.68 -2.64
CA GLY A 85 -0.24 -14.75 -1.53
C GLY A 85 0.14 -15.45 -0.23
N ARG A 86 -0.58 -16.52 0.12
CA ARG A 86 -0.26 -17.37 1.28
C ARG A 86 1.11 -18.01 1.13
N ALA A 87 1.41 -18.57 -0.05
CA ALA A 87 2.73 -19.16 -0.31
C ALA A 87 3.86 -18.13 -0.20
N ALA A 88 3.68 -16.93 -0.77
CA ALA A 88 4.64 -15.84 -0.68
C ALA A 88 4.85 -15.37 0.78
N LEU A 89 3.78 -15.25 1.57
CA LEU A 89 3.85 -14.92 2.99
C LEU A 89 4.61 -15.97 3.80
N ILE A 90 4.33 -17.25 3.57
CA ILE A 90 5.04 -18.36 4.24
C ILE A 90 6.53 -18.33 3.86
N ALA A 91 6.86 -18.15 2.58
CA ALA A 91 8.24 -18.04 2.13
C ALA A 91 8.94 -16.82 2.77
N TYR A 92 8.22 -15.69 2.91
CA TYR A 92 8.74 -14.50 3.56
C TYR A 92 9.00 -14.71 5.07
N LEU A 93 8.07 -15.38 5.77
CA LEU A 93 8.22 -15.78 7.18
C LEU A 93 9.39 -16.75 7.41
N GLN A 94 9.69 -17.60 6.42
CA GLN A 94 10.81 -18.55 6.46
C GLN A 94 12.15 -17.92 6.06
N ALA A 95 12.13 -16.75 5.44
CA ALA A 95 13.32 -15.96 5.13
C ALA A 95 13.80 -15.19 6.38
N ASP A 96 14.79 -14.32 6.20
CA ASP A 96 15.35 -13.42 7.24
C ASP A 96 14.40 -12.24 7.57
N SER A 97 13.10 -12.49 7.66
CA SER A 97 12.10 -11.48 8.04
C SER A 97 12.04 -11.31 9.56
N ILE A 98 11.65 -10.11 10.00
CA ILE A 98 11.58 -9.77 11.42
C ILE A 98 10.13 -9.90 11.88
N ALA A 99 9.77 -11.08 12.38
CA ALA A 99 8.47 -11.32 12.99
C ALA A 99 8.50 -10.92 14.48
N THR A 100 7.54 -10.09 14.89
CA THR A 100 7.29 -9.71 16.28
C THR A 100 5.85 -10.08 16.66
N PRO A 101 5.49 -10.09 17.95
CA PRO A 101 4.11 -10.34 18.35
C PRO A 101 3.09 -9.38 17.74
N LEU A 102 3.50 -8.21 17.26
CA LEU A 102 2.62 -7.17 16.71
C LEU A 102 2.66 -7.10 15.18
N TRP A 103 3.82 -7.37 14.58
CA TRP A 103 4.11 -7.07 13.18
C TRP A 103 4.99 -8.14 12.53
N LEU A 104 4.75 -8.41 11.25
CA LEU A 104 5.72 -8.95 10.34
C LEU A 104 6.40 -7.78 9.62
N ASN A 105 7.66 -7.53 9.97
CA ASN A 105 8.45 -6.42 9.47
C ASN A 105 9.28 -6.82 8.25
N ARG A 106 9.87 -5.79 7.65
CA ARG A 106 10.85 -5.86 6.57
C ARG A 106 12.10 -6.64 7.00
N THR A 107 12.82 -7.19 6.02
CA THR A 107 14.12 -7.81 6.27
C THR A 107 15.18 -6.72 6.48
N SER A 108 16.18 -6.97 7.32
CA SER A 108 17.29 -6.02 7.52
C SER A 108 18.03 -5.71 6.21
N SER A 109 18.14 -6.72 5.33
CA SER A 109 18.77 -6.58 4.02
C SER A 109 17.96 -5.72 3.05
N TYR A 110 16.63 -5.68 3.20
CA TYR A 110 15.79 -4.77 2.44
C TYR A 110 15.95 -3.34 2.97
N ASP A 111 15.87 -3.13 4.29
CA ASP A 111 15.97 -1.79 4.89
C ASP A 111 17.29 -1.10 4.52
N LEU A 112 18.42 -1.80 4.60
CA LEU A 112 19.72 -1.26 4.19
C LEU A 112 19.74 -0.78 2.73
N LYS A 113 19.08 -1.52 1.83
CA LYS A 113 19.01 -1.14 0.41
C LYS A 113 18.00 -0.02 0.20
N TYR A 114 16.87 -0.07 0.86
CA TYR A 114 15.79 0.91 0.72
C TYR A 114 16.22 2.29 1.23
N ASP A 115 16.86 2.36 2.40
CA ASP A 115 17.40 3.60 2.98
C ASP A 115 18.49 4.23 2.08
N SER A 116 19.26 3.40 1.36
CA SER A 116 20.23 3.89 0.39
C SER A 116 19.59 4.37 -0.92
N ALA A 117 18.29 4.12 -1.10
CA ALA A 117 17.58 4.22 -2.35
C ALA A 117 16.36 5.15 -2.31
N ASP A 118 16.28 6.09 -1.37
CA ASP A 118 15.12 7.00 -1.19
C ASP A 118 14.66 7.71 -2.48
N GLN A 119 15.58 7.98 -3.42
CA GLN A 119 15.24 8.60 -4.72
C GLN A 119 14.69 7.61 -5.76
N PHE A 120 14.60 6.33 -5.43
CA PHE A 120 14.31 5.25 -6.36
C PHE A 120 13.04 4.47 -6.02
N PHE A 121 12.23 4.95 -5.08
CA PHE A 121 10.89 4.41 -4.88
C PHE A 121 10.14 4.35 -6.21
N GLY A 122 9.68 3.14 -6.51
CA GLY A 122 9.01 2.73 -7.73
C GLY A 122 9.83 2.70 -9.00
N ARG A 123 11.17 2.78 -8.91
CA ARG A 123 12.06 2.82 -10.08
C ARG A 123 13.01 1.63 -10.17
N ILE A 124 13.41 1.04 -9.04
CA ILE A 124 14.36 -0.09 -9.01
C ILE A 124 13.63 -1.42 -8.84
N THR A 125 13.75 -2.30 -9.84
CA THR A 125 13.18 -3.65 -9.81
C THR A 125 13.86 -4.58 -8.81
N GLY A 126 15.11 -4.30 -8.43
CA GLY A 126 15.84 -5.03 -7.39
C GLY A 126 15.30 -4.88 -5.96
N LEU A 127 14.35 -3.95 -5.76
CA LEU A 127 13.65 -3.73 -4.49
C LEU A 127 12.22 -4.28 -4.50
N ARG A 128 11.85 -5.10 -5.49
CA ARG A 128 10.50 -5.65 -5.60
C ARG A 128 10.08 -6.37 -4.32
N CYS A 129 8.87 -6.04 -3.89
CA CYS A 129 8.18 -6.65 -2.79
C CYS A 129 7.99 -8.16 -3.04
N PRO A 130 8.13 -9.02 -2.03
CA PRO A 130 7.93 -10.48 -2.15
C PRO A 130 6.51 -10.85 -2.60
N TYR A 131 5.55 -9.95 -2.44
CA TYR A 131 4.15 -10.16 -2.85
C TYR A 131 3.85 -9.70 -4.28
N TYR A 132 4.86 -9.27 -5.04
CA TYR A 132 4.71 -8.92 -6.45
C TYR A 132 4.56 -10.19 -7.29
N LEU A 133 3.47 -10.25 -8.07
CA LEU A 133 3.25 -11.29 -9.08
C LEU A 133 3.56 -10.71 -10.46
N ASP A 134 4.42 -11.38 -11.21
CA ASP A 134 4.76 -10.99 -12.58
C ASP A 134 3.72 -11.49 -13.59
N GLN A 135 2.46 -11.13 -13.33
CA GLN A 135 1.28 -11.46 -14.14
C GLN A 135 0.61 -10.13 -14.52
N ASP A 136 0.10 -10.02 -15.75
CA ASP A 136 -0.62 -8.83 -16.25
C ASP A 136 0.09 -7.49 -15.99
N GLY A 137 1.43 -7.50 -16.11
CA GLY A 137 2.26 -6.31 -15.91
C GLY A 137 2.51 -5.95 -14.45
N GLY A 138 2.14 -6.79 -13.49
CA GLY A 138 2.49 -6.68 -12.07
C GLY A 138 1.27 -6.53 -11.18
N LEU A 139 0.95 -7.58 -10.42
CA LEU A 139 -0.15 -7.65 -9.44
C LEU A 139 0.39 -7.86 -8.01
N CYS A 140 -0.46 -7.65 -7.01
CA CYS A 140 -0.15 -7.89 -5.60
C CYS A 140 -0.89 -9.13 -5.10
N SER A 141 -0.15 -10.15 -4.68
CA SER A 141 -0.72 -11.43 -4.23
C SER A 141 -1.48 -11.34 -2.90
N ILE A 142 -1.25 -10.29 -2.12
CA ILE A 142 -1.95 -10.01 -0.84
C ILE A 142 -2.81 -8.76 -0.92
N TRP A 143 -3.22 -8.33 -2.12
CA TRP A 143 -3.95 -7.09 -2.35
C TRP A 143 -5.11 -6.83 -1.37
N PRO A 144 -5.96 -7.81 -1.01
CA PRO A 144 -7.06 -7.62 -0.05
C PRO A 144 -6.63 -7.37 1.39
N TYR A 145 -5.39 -7.73 1.76
CA TYR A 145 -4.87 -7.61 3.14
C TYR A 145 -3.77 -6.57 3.26
N ARG A 146 -3.52 -5.78 2.22
CA ARG A 146 -2.50 -4.75 2.28
C ARG A 146 -2.91 -3.67 3.28
N GLU A 147 -1.92 -3.20 4.03
CA GLU A 147 -2.09 -2.08 4.93
C GLU A 147 -2.33 -0.77 4.13
N ALA A 148 -3.01 0.19 4.76
CA ALA A 148 -3.57 1.35 4.06
C ALA A 148 -2.51 2.35 3.55
N VAL A 149 -1.21 2.17 3.83
CA VAL A 149 -0.15 3.05 3.36
C VAL A 149 -0.15 3.20 1.83
N LEU A 150 -0.52 2.16 1.08
CA LEU A 150 -0.63 2.27 -0.38
C LEU A 150 -1.92 2.99 -0.85
N TYR A 151 -2.93 3.13 0.02
CA TYR A 151 -4.09 4.01 -0.21
C TYR A 151 -3.75 5.50 0.00
N HIS A 152 -2.68 5.84 0.73
CA HIS A 152 -2.27 7.24 0.89
C HIS A 152 -1.85 7.88 -0.43
N LEU A 153 -1.14 7.15 -1.30
CA LEU A 153 -0.79 7.65 -2.63
C LEU A 153 -2.02 7.83 -3.53
N PHE A 154 -3.03 6.95 -3.37
CA PHE A 154 -4.33 7.08 -4.03
C PHE A 154 -5.08 8.35 -3.58
N LEU A 155 -5.12 8.64 -2.27
CA LEU A 155 -5.75 9.86 -1.75
C LEU A 155 -5.01 11.14 -2.22
N GLN A 156 -3.69 11.08 -2.39
CA GLN A 156 -2.90 12.19 -2.96
C GLN A 156 -3.28 12.48 -4.41
N THR A 157 -3.50 11.45 -5.23
CA THR A 157 -3.84 11.62 -6.65
C THR A 157 -5.33 11.94 -6.87
N TYR A 158 -6.23 11.43 -6.03
CA TYR A 158 -7.68 11.55 -6.25
C TYR A 158 -8.35 12.77 -5.59
N ALA A 159 -7.90 13.20 -4.41
CA ALA A 159 -8.65 14.18 -3.60
C ALA A 159 -8.10 15.62 -3.64
N GLY A 160 -7.05 15.89 -4.44
CA GLY A 160 -6.44 17.22 -4.49
C GLY A 160 -6.10 17.77 -3.09
N ARG A 161 -6.35 19.08 -2.86
CA ARG A 161 -6.09 19.72 -1.54
C ARG A 161 -6.87 19.11 -0.37
N ALA A 162 -8.01 18.48 -0.59
CA ALA A 162 -8.78 17.83 0.48
C ALA A 162 -8.10 16.55 0.97
N GLY A 163 -7.42 15.80 0.08
CA GLY A 163 -6.61 14.64 0.43
C GLY A 163 -5.44 14.97 1.36
N GLN A 164 -4.83 16.14 1.18
CA GLN A 164 -3.73 16.64 2.02
C GLN A 164 -4.13 16.82 3.50
N THR A 165 -5.40 17.09 3.78
CA THR A 165 -5.88 17.37 5.15
C THR A 165 -6.09 16.07 5.95
N VAL A 166 -6.55 15.00 5.29
CA VAL A 166 -6.63 13.64 5.90
C VAL A 166 -5.24 13.03 6.08
N LEU A 167 -4.32 13.30 5.14
CA LEU A 167 -2.92 12.86 5.20
C LEU A 167 -2.18 13.42 6.43
N GLY A 168 -2.47 14.66 6.84
CA GLY A 168 -1.87 15.24 8.05
C GLY A 168 -2.20 14.48 9.35
N TYR A 169 -3.34 13.78 9.40
CA TYR A 169 -3.77 12.97 10.54
C TYR A 169 -3.25 11.53 10.50
N ALA A 170 -2.99 10.96 9.30
CA ALA A 170 -2.46 9.61 9.16
C ALA A 170 -0.92 9.56 9.25
N GLN A 171 -0.23 10.59 8.73
CA GLN A 171 1.23 10.72 8.89
C GLN A 171 1.64 10.91 10.35
N THR A 172 0.81 11.60 11.16
CA THR A 172 1.07 11.74 12.61
C THR A 172 1.02 10.40 13.35
N THR A 173 0.29 9.41 12.83
CA THR A 173 0.20 8.06 13.41
C THR A 173 1.36 7.17 12.97
N ALA A 174 1.80 7.27 11.71
CA ALA A 174 2.94 6.53 11.19
C ALA A 174 4.30 7.05 11.73
N ASP A 175 4.45 8.38 11.84
CA ASP A 175 5.62 9.01 12.46
C ASP A 175 5.61 8.90 14.00
N GLY A 176 4.46 8.56 14.59
CA GLY A 176 4.28 8.38 16.03
C GLY A 176 5.14 7.26 16.64
N HIS A 177 5.66 6.34 15.81
CA HIS A 177 6.62 5.33 16.26
C HIS A 177 8.07 5.84 16.33
N ARG A 178 8.37 7.07 15.86
CA ARG A 178 9.75 7.62 15.97
C ARG A 178 9.89 9.08 16.44
N THR A 179 8.85 9.93 16.50
CA THR A 179 9.08 11.32 16.93
C THR A 179 7.97 11.94 17.78
N ARG A 180 8.27 12.19 19.07
CA ARG A 180 7.55 13.16 19.90
C ARG A 180 7.69 14.56 19.27
N PHE A 181 6.62 15.19 18.80
CA PHE A 181 6.47 16.65 18.85
C PHE A 181 4.98 17.01 18.75
N GLY A 182 4.47 17.66 19.79
CA GLY A 182 3.09 18.14 19.84
C GLY A 182 2.91 19.41 19.01
N LEU A 183 1.77 19.51 18.32
CA LEU A 183 1.25 20.79 17.87
C LEU A 183 -0.25 20.85 18.13
N LEU A 184 -0.60 21.67 19.14
CA LEU A 184 -1.95 22.12 19.44
C LEU A 184 -2.51 22.91 18.24
N VAL A 185 -3.60 22.42 17.64
CA VAL A 185 -4.42 23.24 16.72
C VAL A 185 -5.61 23.77 17.50
N ARG A 186 -5.63 25.08 17.77
CA ARG A 186 -6.84 25.78 18.25
C ARG A 186 -7.85 25.91 17.10
N PRO A 187 -9.17 25.70 17.35
CA PRO A 187 -10.19 25.94 16.34
C PRO A 187 -10.33 27.44 16.08
N ARG A 188 -10.41 27.82 14.80
CA ARG A 188 -10.75 29.17 14.36
C ARG A 188 -12.28 29.26 14.33
N THR A 189 -12.87 29.97 15.29
CA THR A 189 -14.26 30.44 15.20
C THR A 189 -14.35 31.43 14.05
N GLY A 190 -15.39 31.27 13.24
CA GLY A 190 -15.61 32.02 12.00
C GLY A 190 -15.95 33.49 12.23
N ASP A 191 -15.87 34.22 11.11
CA ASP A 191 -16.76 35.29 10.67
C ASP A 191 -16.82 35.23 9.14
#